data_AF-A0A101J2U8-F1
#
_entry.id   AF-A0A101J2U8-F1
#
_cell.length_a   1.000
_cell.length_b   1.000
_cell.length_c   1.000
_cell.angle_alpha   90.00
_cell.angle_beta   90.00
_cell.angle_gamma   90.00
#
_symmetry.space_group_name_H-M   'P 1'
#
loop_
_entity.id
_entity.type
_entity.pdbx_description
1 polymer ?
#
loop_
_entity_poly.entity_id
_entity_poly.type
_entity_poly.pdbx_seq_one_letter_code
_entity_poly.pdbx_strand_id
1 'polypeptide(L)'
;MDKRFIDRAITPALHKVYRYFPVLTLTGPRQSGKTTLLKHIFDKLPYYSLENLDIRHFALNDPIAFLTRHPEGMILDEVQQTPDLLSFIQGLVDESPDKRFILSGSSQFSVFKKISQSLAGRTAVLELLPLSFGEVEQDARAKTLDSLLFDGFYPAIYAGRNTASLLYASYVKTYLERDVRDLLQIKDMLQFRTFLRLCAGRIGSLFNAS
;
A
#
# COMPACT_ATOMS: atom_id res chain seq x y z
N MET A 1 -20.44 -14.19 -5.83
CA MET A 1 -19.84 -13.17 -6.71
C MET A 1 -18.60 -13.76 -7.33
N ASP A 2 -18.51 -13.70 -8.65
CA ASP A 2 -17.43 -14.34 -9.40
C ASP A 2 -16.09 -13.65 -9.14
N LYS A 3 -15.01 -14.44 -9.12
CA LYS A 3 -13.65 -14.06 -8.67
C LYS A 3 -12.92 -13.23 -9.74
N ARG A 4 -13.51 -12.13 -10.19
CA ARG A 4 -12.88 -11.29 -11.22
C ARG A 4 -11.85 -10.35 -10.60
N PHE A 5 -10.68 -10.25 -11.22
CA PHE A 5 -9.77 -9.15 -10.95
C PHE A 5 -10.43 -7.83 -11.37
N ILE A 6 -10.31 -6.80 -10.53
CA ILE A 6 -10.86 -5.46 -10.81
C ILE A 6 -9.70 -4.61 -11.32
N ASP A 7 -9.82 -4.15 -12.56
CA ASP A 7 -8.83 -3.25 -13.14
C ASP A 7 -8.77 -1.95 -12.36
N ARG A 8 -7.56 -1.62 -11.90
CA ARG A 8 -7.34 -0.44 -11.06
C ARG A 8 -7.10 0.77 -11.92
N ALA A 9 -7.74 1.89 -11.58
CA ALA A 9 -7.60 3.16 -12.32
C ALA A 9 -6.14 3.68 -12.32
N ILE A 10 -5.34 3.27 -11.34
CA ILE A 10 -3.91 3.63 -11.24
C ILE A 10 -2.99 2.83 -12.19
N THR A 11 -3.48 1.72 -12.77
CA THR A 11 -2.67 0.81 -13.61
C THR A 11 -1.90 1.53 -14.74
N PRO A 12 -2.50 2.47 -15.50
CA PRO A 12 -1.76 3.20 -16.53
C PRO A 12 -0.61 4.04 -15.96
N ALA A 13 -0.79 4.65 -14.78
CA ALA A 13 0.25 5.40 -14.11
C ALA A 13 1.40 4.49 -13.62
N LEU A 14 1.08 3.29 -13.12
CA LEU A 14 2.09 2.28 -12.75
C LEU A 14 2.97 1.90 -13.94
N HIS A 15 2.38 1.57 -15.09
CA HIS A 15 3.14 1.25 -16.30
C HIS A 15 3.99 2.42 -16.80
N LYS A 16 3.43 3.64 -16.76
CA LYS A 16 4.16 4.84 -17.15
C LYS A 16 5.39 5.02 -16.26
N VAL A 17 5.21 4.99 -14.93
CA VAL A 17 6.31 5.15 -13.98
C VAL A 17 7.38 4.06 -14.16
N TYR A 18 6.97 2.81 -14.30
CA TYR A 18 7.88 1.67 -14.45
C TYR A 18 8.80 1.79 -15.68
N ARG A 19 8.38 2.53 -16.70
CA ARG A 19 9.20 2.81 -17.89
C ARG A 19 10.33 3.81 -17.63
N TYR A 20 10.11 4.78 -16.74
CA TYR A 20 11.03 5.92 -16.56
C TYR A 20 11.83 5.87 -15.26
N PHE A 21 11.35 5.16 -14.25
CA PHE A 21 12.02 5.05 -12.95
C PHE A 21 12.53 3.63 -12.73
N PRO A 22 13.79 3.46 -12.31
CA PRO A 22 14.32 2.13 -11.97
C PRO A 22 13.64 1.56 -10.72
N VAL A 23 13.08 2.41 -9.86
CA VAL A 23 12.30 1.99 -8.70
C VAL A 23 10.87 2.53 -8.78
N LEU A 24 9.89 1.67 -8.53
CA LEU A 24 8.50 2.04 -8.33
C LEU A 24 8.13 1.72 -6.89
N THR A 25 7.60 2.68 -6.15
CA THR A 25 7.08 2.45 -4.80
C THR A 25 5.56 2.60 -4.79
N LEU A 26 4.84 1.55 -4.41
CA LEU A 26 3.39 1.57 -4.23
C LEU A 26 3.03 1.57 -2.73
N THR A 27 2.51 2.69 -2.25
CA THR A 27 2.00 2.85 -0.88
C THR A 27 0.48 2.70 -0.85
N GLY A 28 -0.11 2.81 0.34
CA GLY A 28 -1.55 2.78 0.55
C GLY A 28 -1.93 2.04 1.82
N PRO A 29 -3.18 2.17 2.28
CA PRO A 29 -3.65 1.51 3.49
C PRO A 29 -3.53 -0.01 3.40
N ARG A 30 -3.43 -0.69 4.54
CA ARG A 30 -3.48 -2.16 4.57
C ARG A 30 -4.80 -2.63 3.97
N GLN A 31 -4.77 -3.76 3.26
CA GLN A 31 -5.94 -4.35 2.59
C GLN A 31 -6.50 -3.56 1.39
N SER A 32 -5.80 -2.54 0.87
CA SER A 32 -6.21 -1.84 -0.38
C SER A 32 -6.00 -2.62 -1.67
N GLY A 33 -5.36 -3.80 -1.60
CA GLY A 33 -5.13 -4.68 -2.76
C GLY A 33 -3.77 -4.52 -3.43
N LYS A 34 -2.78 -3.88 -2.80
CA LYS A 34 -1.43 -3.65 -3.35
C LYS A 34 -0.77 -4.93 -3.87
N THR A 35 -0.64 -5.94 -3.01
CA THR A 35 0.01 -7.22 -3.34
C THR A 35 -0.67 -7.88 -4.54
N THR A 36 -2.00 -7.89 -4.58
CA THR A 36 -2.77 -8.46 -5.68
C THR A 36 -2.54 -7.70 -6.98
N LEU A 37 -2.54 -6.36 -6.93
CA LEU A 37 -2.30 -5.50 -8.08
C LEU A 37 -0.88 -5.68 -8.65
N LEU A 38 0.14 -5.64 -7.80
CA LEU A 38 1.54 -5.74 -8.22
C LEU A 38 1.85 -7.11 -8.84
N LYS A 39 1.37 -8.20 -8.24
CA LYS A 39 1.52 -9.55 -8.80
C LYS A 39 0.80 -9.72 -10.13
N HIS A 40 -0.31 -9.02 -10.32
CA HIS A 40 -1.08 -9.10 -11.57
C HIS A 40 -0.42 -8.31 -12.70
N ILE A 41 0.03 -7.08 -12.43
CA ILE A 41 0.62 -6.20 -13.45
C ILE A 41 2.05 -6.62 -13.82
N PHE A 42 2.83 -7.08 -12.84
CA PHE A 42 4.25 -7.39 -12.98
C PHE A 42 4.50 -8.89 -12.75
N ASP A 43 3.69 -9.73 -13.40
CA ASP A 43 3.70 -11.20 -13.27
C ASP A 43 5.03 -11.86 -13.65
N LYS A 44 5.83 -11.20 -14.49
CA LYS A 44 7.18 -11.64 -14.89
C LYS A 44 8.26 -11.38 -13.84
N LEU A 45 8.02 -10.48 -12.88
CA LEU A 45 8.99 -10.20 -11.83
C LEU A 45 8.77 -11.14 -10.64
N PRO A 46 9.84 -11.69 -10.06
CA PRO A 46 9.73 -12.51 -8.86
C PRO A 46 9.24 -11.65 -7.69
N TYR A 47 8.33 -12.22 -6.92
CA TYR A 47 7.73 -11.58 -5.75
C TYR A 47 8.32 -12.12 -4.45
N TYR A 48 8.74 -11.23 -3.57
CA TYR A 48 9.19 -11.55 -2.21
C TYR A 48 8.42 -10.72 -1.19
N SER A 49 7.90 -11.38 -0.16
CA SER A 49 7.32 -10.71 1.00
C SER A 49 8.35 -10.66 2.13
N LEU A 50 8.67 -9.46 2.61
CA LEU A 50 9.62 -9.26 3.71
C LEU A 50 8.95 -9.43 5.09
N GLU A 51 7.66 -9.79 5.14
CA GLU A 51 7.02 -10.33 6.34
C GLU A 51 7.42 -11.80 6.58
N ASN A 52 7.82 -12.54 5.54
CA ASN A 52 8.38 -13.88 5.71
C ASN A 52 9.77 -13.79 6.34
N LEU A 53 9.95 -14.44 7.49
CA LEU A 53 11.18 -14.35 8.28
C LEU A 53 12.40 -14.89 7.54
N ASP A 54 12.28 -16.00 6.81
CA ASP A 54 13.41 -16.59 6.08
C ASP A 54 13.88 -15.67 4.95
N ILE A 55 12.94 -15.13 4.18
CA ILE A 55 13.21 -14.14 3.11
C ILE A 55 13.86 -12.90 3.72
N ARG A 56 13.32 -12.40 4.83
CA ARG A 56 13.84 -11.21 5.53
C ARG A 56 15.25 -11.46 6.06
N HIS A 57 15.51 -12.60 6.68
CA HIS A 57 16.83 -12.96 7.19
C HIS A 57 17.85 -13.02 6.06
N PHE A 58 17.49 -13.63 4.92
CA PHE A 58 18.39 -13.64 3.78
C PHE A 58 18.67 -12.22 3.25
N ALA A 59 17.62 -11.41 3.06
CA ALA A 59 17.77 -10.03 2.59
C ALA A 59 18.62 -9.15 3.51
N LEU A 60 18.64 -9.42 4.82
CA LEU A 60 19.45 -8.66 5.78
C LEU A 60 20.88 -9.18 5.92
N ASN A 61 21.08 -10.51 5.87
CA ASN A 61 22.39 -11.12 6.05
C ASN A 61 23.28 -10.96 4.81
N ASP A 62 22.69 -11.05 3.61
CA ASP A 62 23.40 -10.85 2.35
C ASP A 62 22.51 -10.10 1.34
N PRO A 63 22.37 -8.76 1.51
CA PRO A 63 21.50 -7.94 0.67
C PRO A 63 21.93 -7.93 -0.79
N ILE A 64 23.23 -8.00 -1.07
CA ILE A 64 23.75 -7.98 -2.45
C ILE A 64 23.40 -9.29 -3.14
N ALA A 65 23.69 -10.45 -2.56
CA ALA A 65 23.30 -11.73 -3.14
C ALA A 65 21.77 -11.85 -3.26
N PHE A 66 21.03 -11.30 -2.29
CA PHE A 66 19.57 -11.28 -2.35
C PHE A 66 19.05 -10.48 -3.56
N LEU A 67 19.49 -9.24 -3.72
CA LEU A 67 19.01 -8.33 -4.77
C LEU A 67 19.58 -8.65 -6.16
N THR A 68 20.69 -9.39 -6.25
CA THR A 68 21.30 -9.78 -7.54
C THR A 68 20.87 -11.13 -8.07
N ARG A 69 20.07 -11.90 -7.31
CA ARG A 69 19.55 -13.21 -7.75
C ARG A 69 18.79 -13.16 -9.08
N HIS A 70 18.16 -12.03 -9.37
CA HIS A 70 17.38 -11.81 -10.58
C HIS A 70 17.92 -10.58 -11.32
N PRO A 71 18.40 -10.73 -12.57
CA PRO A 71 19.02 -9.63 -13.31
C PRO A 71 18.01 -8.50 -13.61
N GLU A 72 16.76 -8.86 -13.93
CA GLU A 72 15.67 -7.92 -14.23
C GLU A 72 15.17 -7.15 -13.00
N GLY A 73 15.49 -7.62 -11.80
CA GLY A 73 15.01 -7.09 -10.53
C GLY A 73 13.84 -7.89 -9.93
N MET A 74 13.03 -7.27 -9.07
CA MET A 74 12.02 -7.98 -8.26
C MET A 74 10.99 -7.07 -7.60
N ILE A 75 9.89 -7.68 -7.14
CA ILE A 75 8.89 -7.06 -6.28
C ILE A 75 9.22 -7.39 -4.82
N LEU A 76 9.32 -6.35 -3.97
CA LEU A 76 9.57 -6.43 -2.54
C LEU A 76 8.38 -5.85 -1.78
N ASP A 77 7.58 -6.73 -1.19
CA ASP A 77 6.43 -6.33 -0.39
C ASP A 77 6.82 -6.10 1.08
N GLU A 78 6.15 -5.14 1.70
CA GLU A 78 6.36 -4.70 3.07
C GLU A 78 7.81 -4.26 3.37
N VAL A 79 8.41 -3.46 2.48
CA VAL A 79 9.81 -2.98 2.55
C VAL A 79 10.16 -2.26 3.84
N GLN A 80 9.17 -1.76 4.58
CA GLN A 80 9.38 -1.20 5.92
C GLN A 80 9.97 -2.18 6.94
N GLN A 81 9.89 -3.48 6.69
CA GLN A 81 10.52 -4.50 7.52
C GLN A 81 12.05 -4.50 7.35
N THR A 82 12.57 -4.01 6.23
CA THR A 82 14.01 -3.92 5.95
C THR A 82 14.36 -2.56 5.32
N PRO A 83 14.24 -1.44 6.04
CA PRO A 83 14.46 -0.12 5.46
C PRO A 83 15.88 0.11 4.96
N ASP A 84 16.87 -0.56 5.56
CA ASP A 84 18.28 -0.39 5.20
C ASP A 84 18.63 -1.06 3.86
N LEU A 85 17.75 -1.96 3.37
CA LEU A 85 17.85 -2.57 2.04
C LEU A 85 17.76 -1.53 0.91
N LEU A 86 17.13 -0.38 1.17
CA LEU A 86 16.93 0.69 0.19
C LEU A 86 18.27 1.28 -0.31
N SER A 87 19.27 1.38 0.57
CA SER A 87 20.61 1.88 0.20
C SER A 87 21.33 0.94 -0.77
N PHE A 88 21.13 -0.38 -0.63
CA PHE A 88 21.68 -1.35 -1.57
C PHE A 88 20.97 -1.31 -2.92
N ILE A 89 19.65 -1.15 -2.91
CA ILE A 89 18.87 -0.94 -4.13
C ILE A 89 19.36 0.29 -4.88
N GLN A 90 19.61 1.40 -4.17
CA GLN A 90 20.15 2.63 -4.76
C GLN A 90 21.46 2.38 -5.52
N GLY A 91 22.44 1.71 -4.90
CA GLY A 91 23.71 1.39 -5.55
C GLY A 91 23.53 0.54 -6.81
N LEU A 92 22.67 -0.50 -6.73
CA LEU A 92 22.44 -1.39 -7.86
C LEU A 92 21.76 -0.71 -9.05
N VAL A 93 20.81 0.21 -8.81
CA VAL A 93 20.15 0.92 -9.92
C VAL A 93 21.01 2.03 -10.51
N ASP A 94 21.96 2.57 -9.74
CA ASP A 94 22.95 3.53 -10.22
C ASP A 94 23.98 2.85 -11.14
N GLU A 95 24.36 1.60 -10.84
CA GLU A 95 25.28 0.79 -11.68
C GLU A 95 24.58 0.13 -12.87
N SER A 96 23.31 -0.25 -12.74
CA SER A 96 22.54 -0.97 -13.74
C SER A 96 21.15 -0.35 -13.93
N PRO A 97 21.04 0.68 -14.80
CA PRO A 97 19.79 1.41 -15.03
C PRO A 97 18.64 0.57 -15.59
N ASP A 98 18.92 -0.62 -16.12
CA ASP A 98 17.91 -1.55 -16.67
C ASP A 98 17.23 -2.41 -15.59
N LYS A 99 17.83 -2.51 -14.40
CA LYS A 99 17.25 -3.25 -13.30
C LYS A 99 16.01 -2.55 -12.75
N ARG A 100 14.96 -3.30 -12.44
CA ARG A 100 13.68 -2.73 -11.96
C ARG A 100 13.28 -3.29 -10.61
N PHE A 101 13.15 -2.42 -9.62
CA PHE A 101 12.65 -2.79 -8.31
C PHE A 101 11.26 -2.20 -8.08
N ILE A 102 10.35 -3.03 -7.59
CA ILE A 102 9.00 -2.61 -7.22
C ILE A 102 8.86 -2.81 -5.72
N LEU A 103 8.64 -1.73 -4.99
CA LEU A 103 8.52 -1.73 -3.55
C LEU A 103 7.06 -1.52 -3.18
N SER A 104 6.57 -2.24 -2.17
CA SER A 104 5.33 -1.88 -1.50
C SER A 104 5.50 -1.81 0.00
N GLY A 105 4.61 -1.03 0.62
CA GLY A 105 4.49 -0.91 2.06
C GLY A 105 3.17 -0.29 2.44
N SER A 106 2.76 -0.49 3.69
CA SER A 106 1.66 0.31 4.25
C SER A 106 2.11 1.76 4.38
N SER A 107 1.17 2.72 4.36
CA SER A 107 1.40 4.17 4.43
C SER A 107 1.98 4.66 5.78
N GLN A 108 3.03 4.02 6.29
CA GLN A 108 3.74 4.47 7.47
C GLN A 108 4.65 5.64 7.09
N PHE A 109 4.38 6.80 7.67
CA PHE A 109 5.08 8.05 7.37
C PHE A 109 6.61 7.94 7.53
N SER A 110 7.08 7.15 8.50
CA SER A 110 8.51 6.90 8.75
C SER A 110 9.22 6.17 7.60
N VAL A 111 8.50 5.29 6.91
CA VAL A 111 9.01 4.50 5.79
C VAL A 111 9.15 5.37 4.55
N PHE A 112 8.15 6.22 4.31
CA PHE A 112 8.20 7.22 3.24
C PHE A 112 9.38 8.18 3.40
N LYS A 113 9.69 8.60 4.64
CA LYS A 113 10.86 9.46 4.91
C LYS A 113 12.17 8.77 4.50
N LYS A 114 12.36 7.51 4.88
CA LYS A 114 13.55 6.73 4.50
C LYS A 114 13.62 6.48 2.98
N ILE A 115 12.50 6.11 2.34
CA ILE A 115 12.43 5.92 0.88
C ILE A 115 12.79 7.22 0.15
N SER A 116 12.19 8.35 0.56
CA SER A 116 12.45 9.65 -0.06
C SER A 116 13.91 10.09 0.09
N GLN A 117 14.58 9.70 1.17
CA GLN A 117 15.99 10.02 1.41
C GLN A 117 16.93 9.11 0.62
N SER A 118 16.74 7.79 0.70
CA SER A 118 17.64 6.80 0.07
C SER A 118 17.43 6.67 -1.45
N LEU A 119 16.22 6.93 -1.96
CA LEU A 119 15.90 6.71 -3.38
C LEU A 119 15.52 8.01 -4.10
N ALA A 120 15.92 9.17 -3.57
CA ALA A 120 15.67 10.47 -4.16
C ALA A 120 16.07 10.49 -5.65
N GLY A 121 15.13 10.91 -6.52
CA GLY A 121 15.32 10.99 -7.97
C GLY A 121 15.29 9.65 -8.73
N ARG A 122 15.26 8.51 -8.03
CA ARG A 122 15.32 7.15 -8.62
C ARG A 122 14.03 6.36 -8.44
N THR A 123 13.20 6.77 -7.49
CA THR A 123 11.88 6.19 -7.26
C THR A 123 10.78 7.15 -7.64
N ALA A 124 9.70 6.61 -8.20
CA ALA A 124 8.41 7.29 -8.22
C ALA A 124 7.45 6.59 -7.26
N VAL A 125 6.78 7.41 -6.44
CA VAL A 125 5.86 6.93 -5.41
C VAL A 125 4.43 7.15 -5.87
N LEU A 126 3.64 6.09 -5.81
CA LEU A 126 2.22 6.08 -6.13
C LEU A 126 1.45 5.52 -4.93
N GLU A 127 0.25 6.03 -4.68
CA GLU A 127 -0.60 5.58 -3.58
C GLU A 127 -1.84 4.83 -4.10
N LEU A 128 -2.01 3.59 -3.64
CA LEU A 128 -3.18 2.76 -3.92
C LEU A 128 -4.17 2.81 -2.76
N LEU A 129 -5.22 3.60 -2.92
CA LEU A 129 -6.39 3.60 -2.04
C LEU A 129 -7.25 2.34 -2.23
N PRO A 130 -8.26 2.09 -1.39
CA PRO A 130 -9.32 1.11 -1.68
C PRO A 130 -10.00 1.38 -3.03
N LEU A 131 -10.93 0.50 -3.41
CA LEU A 131 -11.58 0.64 -4.71
C LEU A 131 -12.28 2.02 -4.80
N SER A 132 -12.25 2.64 -5.96
CA SER A 132 -13.04 3.86 -6.20
C SER A 132 -14.44 3.47 -6.69
N PHE A 133 -15.41 4.38 -6.52
CA PHE A 133 -16.74 4.18 -7.09
C PHE A 133 -16.68 3.87 -8.60
N GLY A 134 -15.82 4.54 -9.36
CA GLY A 134 -15.66 4.32 -10.80
C GLY A 134 -15.09 2.94 -11.16
N GLU A 135 -14.25 2.34 -10.30
CA GLU A 135 -13.70 0.99 -10.51
C GLU A 135 -14.75 -0.11 -10.33
N VAL A 136 -15.84 0.17 -9.61
CA VAL A 136 -16.90 -0.79 -9.27
C VAL A 136 -18.30 -0.28 -9.57
N GLU A 137 -18.41 0.66 -10.51
CA GLU A 137 -19.62 1.46 -10.71
C GLU A 137 -20.86 0.60 -10.98
N GLN A 138 -20.71 -0.48 -11.76
CA GLN A 138 -21.82 -1.37 -12.12
C GLN A 138 -22.46 -2.01 -10.88
N ASP A 139 -21.66 -2.53 -9.97
CA ASP A 139 -22.16 -3.16 -8.74
C ASP A 139 -22.53 -2.11 -7.68
N ALA A 140 -21.81 -0.98 -7.64
CA ALA A 140 -22.05 0.08 -6.67
C ALA A 140 -23.38 0.80 -6.92
N ARG A 141 -23.76 1.03 -8.19
CA ARG A 141 -25.05 1.66 -8.55
C ARG A 141 -26.28 0.85 -8.14
N ALA A 142 -26.12 -0.44 -7.89
CA ALA A 142 -27.20 -1.30 -7.39
C ALA A 142 -27.46 -1.14 -5.88
N LYS A 143 -26.58 -0.43 -5.15
CA LYS A 143 -26.68 -0.20 -3.71
C LYS A 143 -27.20 1.21 -3.41
N THR A 144 -27.83 1.36 -2.25
CA THR A 144 -28.19 2.69 -1.73
C THR A 144 -26.95 3.47 -1.29
N LEU A 145 -27.04 4.80 -1.29
CA LEU A 145 -25.95 5.67 -0.82
C LEU A 145 -25.54 5.32 0.62
N ASP A 146 -26.50 5.10 1.52
CA ASP A 146 -26.21 4.74 2.92
C ASP A 146 -25.44 3.43 3.02
N SER A 147 -25.80 2.43 2.21
CA SER A 147 -25.06 1.16 2.15
C SER A 147 -23.65 1.37 1.63
N LEU A 148 -23.45 2.20 0.61
CA LEU A 148 -22.11 2.50 0.07
C LEU A 148 -21.25 3.28 1.07
N LEU A 149 -21.81 4.26 1.77
CA LEU A 149 -21.11 5.04 2.79
C LEU A 149 -20.72 4.18 3.99
N PHE A 150 -21.59 3.25 4.40
CA PHE A 150 -21.32 2.34 5.50
C PHE A 150 -20.35 1.22 5.11
N ASP A 151 -20.55 0.60 3.95
CA ASP A 151 -19.70 -0.49 3.46
C ASP A 151 -18.31 0.00 3.08
N GLY A 152 -18.24 1.18 2.47
CA GLY A 152 -17.05 1.67 1.78
C GLY A 152 -16.62 0.73 0.65
N PHE A 153 -15.35 0.82 0.27
CA PHE A 153 -14.84 0.18 -0.95
C PHE A 153 -13.59 -0.66 -0.72
N TYR A 154 -13.40 -1.19 0.50
CA TYR A 154 -12.33 -2.15 0.73
C TYR A 154 -12.55 -3.43 -0.10
N PRO A 155 -11.53 -3.93 -0.82
CA PRO A 155 -11.66 -5.13 -1.65
C PRO A 155 -12.21 -6.35 -0.92
N ALA A 156 -11.93 -6.51 0.38
CA ALA A 156 -12.44 -7.63 1.17
C ALA A 156 -13.96 -7.54 1.42
N ILE A 157 -14.50 -6.33 1.64
CA ILE A 157 -15.94 -6.09 1.80
C ILE A 157 -16.63 -6.29 0.46
N TYR A 158 -16.08 -5.68 -0.58
CA TYR A 158 -16.63 -5.78 -1.94
C TYR A 158 -16.69 -7.24 -2.43
N ALA A 159 -15.63 -8.02 -2.20
CA ALA A 159 -15.58 -9.43 -2.58
C ALA A 159 -16.43 -10.36 -1.69
N GLY A 160 -17.18 -9.82 -0.72
CA GLY A 160 -17.98 -10.61 0.23
C GLY A 160 -17.16 -11.50 1.18
N ARG A 161 -15.86 -11.21 1.33
CA ARG A 161 -14.95 -11.94 2.24
C ARG A 161 -14.93 -11.37 3.65
N ASN A 162 -15.53 -10.21 3.85
CA ASN A 162 -15.67 -9.54 5.14
C ASN A 162 -16.88 -8.62 5.14
N THR A 163 -17.29 -8.13 6.31
CA THR A 163 -18.30 -7.09 6.48
C THR A 163 -17.65 -5.80 6.97
N ALA A 164 -18.29 -4.66 6.71
CA ALA A 164 -17.83 -3.37 7.20
C ALA A 164 -17.69 -3.32 8.72
N SER A 165 -18.68 -3.82 9.45
CA SER A 165 -18.69 -3.80 10.92
C SER A 165 -17.49 -4.55 11.52
N LEU A 166 -17.12 -5.70 10.96
CA LEU A 166 -15.98 -6.49 11.41
C LEU A 166 -14.65 -5.87 10.95
N LEU A 167 -14.55 -5.54 9.66
CA LEU A 167 -13.31 -5.02 9.09
C LEU A 167 -12.90 -3.69 9.73
N TYR A 168 -13.81 -2.72 9.86
CA TYR A 168 -13.47 -1.41 10.41
C TYR A 168 -13.16 -1.49 11.91
N ALA A 169 -13.91 -2.28 12.68
CA ALA A 169 -13.62 -2.48 14.10
C ALA A 169 -12.23 -3.09 14.32
N SER A 170 -11.87 -4.11 13.53
CA SER A 170 -10.54 -4.71 13.56
C SER A 170 -9.47 -3.72 13.09
N TYR A 171 -9.68 -3.04 11.97
CA TYR A 171 -8.73 -2.09 11.39
C TYR A 171 -8.37 -0.97 12.36
N VAL A 172 -9.38 -0.38 13.02
CA VAL A 172 -9.16 0.66 14.03
C VAL A 172 -8.31 0.08 15.18
N LYS A 173 -8.73 -1.05 15.75
CA LYS A 173 -8.09 -1.64 16.93
C LYS A 173 -6.65 -2.12 16.68
N THR A 174 -6.38 -2.77 15.55
CA THR A 174 -5.11 -3.48 15.34
C THR A 174 -4.07 -2.67 14.56
N TYR A 175 -4.52 -1.69 13.77
CA TYR A 175 -3.65 -0.98 12.84
C TYR A 175 -3.66 0.52 13.14
N LEU A 176 -4.82 1.16 13.04
CA LEU A 176 -4.91 2.60 13.17
C LEU A 176 -4.46 3.08 14.56
N GLU A 177 -4.96 2.45 15.62
CA GLU A 177 -4.59 2.82 17.00
C GLU A 177 -3.11 2.58 17.30
N ARG A 178 -2.52 1.53 16.73
CA ARG A 178 -1.08 1.23 16.89
C ARG A 178 -0.24 2.27 16.18
N ASP A 179 -0.46 2.44 14.88
CA ASP A 179 0.35 3.33 14.05
C ASP A 179 0.19 4.80 14.48
N VAL A 180 -1.01 5.22 14.89
CA VAL A 180 -1.25 6.56 15.44
C VAL A 180 -0.55 6.77 16.78
N ARG A 181 -0.55 5.76 17.65
CA ARG A 181 0.19 5.83 18.92
C ARG A 181 1.68 5.99 18.67
N ASP A 182 2.23 5.23 17.73
CA ASP A 182 3.64 5.26 17.38
C ASP A 182 4.05 6.59 16.71
N LEU A 183 3.16 7.18 15.89
CA LEU A 183 3.44 8.40 15.13
C LEU A 183 3.21 9.69 15.92
N LEU A 184 2.09 9.79 16.63
CA LEU A 184 1.63 11.04 17.24
C LEU A 184 1.82 11.05 18.76
N GLN A 185 2.41 10.00 19.34
CA GLN A 185 2.55 9.81 20.78
C GLN A 185 1.23 10.09 21.53
N ILE A 186 0.09 9.76 20.91
CA ILE A 186 -1.22 10.08 21.50
C ILE A 186 -1.34 9.33 22.81
N LYS A 187 -1.38 10.09 23.91
CA LYS A 187 -1.52 9.56 25.26
C LYS A 187 -2.96 9.11 25.54
N ASP A 188 -3.94 9.74 24.89
CA ASP A 188 -5.36 9.48 25.10
C ASP A 188 -6.03 8.83 23.88
N MET A 189 -6.17 7.51 23.93
CA MET A 189 -6.86 6.73 22.90
C MET A 189 -8.37 6.98 22.84
N LEU A 190 -8.98 7.41 23.95
CA LEU A 190 -10.41 7.70 23.99
C LEU A 190 -10.71 8.96 23.17
N GLN A 191 -9.88 10.00 23.32
CA GLN A 191 -9.98 11.21 22.49
C GLN A 191 -9.83 10.90 21.01
N PHE A 192 -8.87 10.05 20.64
CA PHE A 192 -8.69 9.63 19.25
C PHE A 192 -9.93 8.91 18.70
N ARG A 193 -10.53 7.98 19.47
CA ARG A 193 -11.78 7.30 19.06
C ARG A 193 -12.94 8.28 18.89
N THR A 194 -13.07 9.24 19.79
CA THR A 194 -14.09 10.29 19.69
C THR A 194 -13.88 11.13 18.43
N PHE A 195 -12.64 11.55 18.17
CA PHE A 195 -12.27 12.27 16.95
C PHE A 195 -12.66 11.48 15.69
N LEU A 196 -12.32 10.19 15.60
CA LEU A 196 -12.70 9.36 14.45
C LEU A 196 -14.21 9.29 14.24
N ARG A 197 -14.99 9.14 15.33
CA ARG A 197 -16.46 9.13 15.25
C ARG A 197 -17.02 10.47 14.77
N LEU A 198 -16.43 11.58 15.23
CA LEU A 198 -16.80 12.93 14.77
C LEU A 198 -16.48 13.12 13.29
N CYS A 199 -15.34 12.63 12.81
CA CYS A 199 -14.99 12.63 11.40
C CYS A 199 -15.98 11.78 10.58
N ALA A 200 -16.32 10.58 11.05
CA ALA A 200 -17.25 9.69 10.37
C ALA A 200 -18.64 10.33 10.21
N GLY A 201 -19.13 11.03 11.24
CA GLY A 201 -20.41 11.76 11.18
C GLY A 201 -20.41 12.99 10.28
N ARG A 202 -19.25 13.41 9.75
CA ARG A 202 -19.09 14.57 8.86
C ARG A 202 -18.65 14.20 7.45
N ILE A 203 -18.55 12.91 7.12
CA ILE A 203 -18.25 12.47 5.76
C ILE A 203 -19.30 13.04 4.78
N GLY A 204 -18.84 13.66 3.70
CA GLY A 204 -19.72 14.27 2.69
C GLY A 204 -20.32 15.62 3.09
N SER A 205 -20.00 16.16 4.27
CA SER A 205 -20.41 17.51 4.67
C SER A 205 -19.54 18.58 4.01
N LEU A 206 -20.11 19.78 3.81
CA LEU A 206 -19.34 20.93 3.36
C LEU A 206 -18.29 21.31 4.42
N PHE A 207 -17.02 21.27 4.02
CA PHE A 207 -15.93 21.73 4.87
C PHE A 207 -15.85 23.26 4.77
N ASN A 208 -16.21 23.94 5.86
CA ASN A 208 -15.98 25.37 5.99
C ASN A 208 -14.64 25.60 6.67
N ALA A 209 -13.67 26.12 5.91
CA ALA A 209 -12.30 26.39 6.35
C ALA A 209 -12.09 27.84 6.84
N SER A 210 -13.17 28.61 6.97
CA SER A 210 -13.17 30.03 7.36
C SER A 210 -13.27 30.22 8.87
#